data_AF-A0A150SSH6-F1
#
_entry.id   AF-A0A150SSH6-F1
#
_cell.length_a   1.000
_cell.length_b   1.000
_cell.length_c   1.000
_cell.angle_alpha   90.00
_cell.angle_beta   90.00
_cell.angle_gamma   90.00
#
_symmetry.space_group_name_H-M   'P 1'
#
loop_
_entity.id
_entity.type
_entity.pdbx_description
1 polymer ?
#
loop_
_entity_poly.entity_id
_entity_poly.type
_entity_poly.pdbx_seq_one_letter_code
_entity_poly.pdbx_strand_id
1 'polypeptide(L)'
;MPAIDHRVMGVAQAEQALRDGRITAAAGSVIRMFPEIRRTSYDKDPLLNRAFRVLAVATARADGALQVAPEVPRELLETWGGASADERKGNLGWSIRALRRLNEQRKDDPALQTDLGEALARSTEHRGEALKLLGDLAEKDLLASPEGYAAL
;
A
#
# COMPACT_ATOMS: atom_id res chain seq x y z
N MET A 1 17.62 -30.18 0.91
CA MET A 1 16.75 -29.41 -0.01
C MET A 1 16.53 -28.03 0.60
N PRO A 2 16.69 -26.92 -0.13
CA PRO A 2 16.34 -25.61 0.42
C PRO A 2 14.83 -25.57 0.69
N ALA A 3 14.43 -25.08 1.86
CA ALA A 3 13.03 -24.90 2.21
C ALA A 3 12.42 -23.81 1.30
N ILE A 4 11.31 -24.11 0.64
CA ILE A 4 10.60 -23.14 -0.19
C ILE A 4 9.90 -22.16 0.76
N ASP A 5 10.25 -20.87 0.67
CA ASP A 5 9.53 -19.83 1.38
C ASP A 5 8.18 -19.58 0.70
N HIS A 6 7.12 -20.16 1.25
CA HIS A 6 5.76 -20.03 0.73
C HIS A 6 5.24 -18.57 0.71
N ARG A 7 5.87 -17.66 1.45
CA ARG A 7 5.51 -16.23 1.46
C ARG A 7 5.83 -15.56 0.13
N VAL A 8 6.81 -16.04 -0.63
CA VAL A 8 7.14 -15.51 -1.97
C VAL A 8 5.95 -15.66 -2.91
N MET A 9 5.35 -16.86 -2.95
CA MET A 9 4.17 -17.12 -3.75
C MET A 9 2.96 -16.33 -3.24
N GLY A 10 2.78 -16.24 -1.91
CA GLY A 10 1.68 -15.49 -1.34
C GLY A 10 1.75 -13.98 -1.64
N VAL A 11 2.93 -13.36 -1.58
CA VAL A 11 3.10 -11.93 -1.96
C VAL A 11 2.81 -11.73 -3.44
N ALA A 12 3.28 -12.62 -4.32
CA ALA A 12 2.98 -12.55 -5.75
C ALA A 12 1.47 -12.65 -6.03
N GLN A 13 0.75 -13.51 -5.28
CA GLN A 13 -0.71 -13.61 -5.37
C GLN A 13 -1.41 -12.36 -4.84
N ALA A 14 -0.91 -11.75 -3.76
CA ALA A 14 -1.45 -10.51 -3.22
C ALA A 14 -1.26 -9.33 -4.19
N GLU A 15 -0.10 -9.23 -4.85
CA GLU A 15 0.15 -8.26 -5.92
C GLU A 15 -0.80 -8.47 -7.10
N GLN A 16 -1.04 -9.72 -7.50
CA GLN A 16 -2.00 -10.01 -8.56
C GLN A 16 -3.42 -9.60 -8.14
N ALA A 17 -3.84 -9.94 -6.93
CA ALA A 17 -5.14 -9.55 -6.41
C ALA A 17 -5.30 -8.01 -6.39
N LEU A 18 -4.26 -7.28 -6.01
CA LEU A 18 -4.28 -5.81 -6.05
C LEU A 18 -4.44 -5.28 -7.48
N ARG A 19 -3.68 -5.84 -8.44
CA ARG A 19 -3.80 -5.49 -9.87
C ARG A 19 -5.19 -5.76 -10.43
N ASP A 20 -5.84 -6.83 -9.97
CA ASP A 20 -7.21 -7.20 -10.37
C ASP A 20 -8.29 -6.35 -9.65
N GLY A 21 -7.92 -5.37 -8.83
CA GLY A 21 -8.85 -4.57 -8.03
C GLY A 21 -9.44 -5.30 -6.81
N ARG A 22 -8.96 -6.50 -6.48
CA ARG A 22 -9.41 -7.30 -5.33
C ARG A 22 -8.71 -6.84 -4.04
N ILE A 23 -8.97 -5.60 -3.65
CA ILE A 23 -8.30 -4.89 -2.54
C ILE A 23 -8.33 -5.70 -1.22
N THR A 24 -9.49 -6.19 -0.82
CA THR A 24 -9.68 -6.95 0.42
C THR A 24 -8.85 -8.24 0.44
N ALA A 25 -8.84 -8.98 -0.67
CA ALA A 25 -8.07 -10.23 -0.77
C ALA A 25 -6.56 -9.97 -0.73
N ALA A 26 -6.10 -8.91 -1.42
CA ALA A 26 -4.70 -8.51 -1.41
C ALA A 26 -4.22 -8.14 0.00
N ALA A 27 -4.96 -7.25 0.68
CA ALA A 27 -4.61 -6.80 2.02
C ALA A 27 -4.68 -7.93 3.05
N GLY A 28 -5.76 -8.73 3.03
CA GLY A 28 -5.94 -9.85 3.95
C GLY A 28 -4.85 -10.91 3.81
N SER A 29 -4.41 -11.19 2.58
CA SER A 29 -3.26 -12.08 2.33
C SER A 29 -1.98 -11.55 2.97
N VAL A 30 -1.64 -10.27 2.76
CA VAL A 30 -0.44 -9.66 3.36
C VAL A 30 -0.49 -9.68 4.88
N ILE A 31 -1.60 -9.29 5.50
CA ILE A 31 -1.73 -9.26 6.96
C ILE A 31 -1.56 -10.65 7.58
N ARG A 32 -2.08 -11.70 6.93
CA ARG A 32 -1.88 -13.09 7.40
C ARG A 32 -0.44 -13.57 7.26
N MET A 33 0.26 -13.16 6.21
CA MET A 33 1.65 -13.57 5.97
C MET A 33 2.67 -12.79 6.82
N PHE A 34 2.37 -11.53 7.12
CA PHE A 34 3.23 -10.63 7.89
C PHE A 34 2.42 -9.93 9.00
N PRO A 35 2.02 -10.66 10.06
CA PRO A 35 1.23 -10.12 11.17
C PRO A 35 1.86 -8.88 11.81
N GLU A 36 3.18 -8.84 11.87
CA GLU A 36 3.98 -7.78 12.47
C GLU A 36 4.22 -6.56 11.55
N ILE A 37 3.74 -6.58 10.29
CA ILE A 37 4.07 -5.57 9.26
C ILE A 37 3.83 -4.12 9.71
N ARG A 38 2.88 -3.90 10.61
CA ARG A 38 2.58 -2.58 11.16
C ARG A 38 3.66 -2.02 12.08
N ARG A 39 4.38 -2.91 12.78
CA ARG A 39 5.42 -2.61 13.78
C ARG A 39 6.84 -2.84 13.25
N THR A 40 6.96 -3.57 12.15
CA THR A 40 8.24 -3.85 11.50
C THR A 40 8.79 -2.62 10.80
N SER A 41 10.10 -2.43 10.89
CA SER A 41 10.82 -1.40 10.16
C SER A 41 11.08 -1.85 8.73
N TYR A 42 11.04 -0.90 7.80
CA TYR A 42 11.41 -1.10 6.40
C TYR A 42 12.91 -1.41 6.31
N ASP A 43 13.24 -2.66 5.99
CA ASP A 43 14.61 -3.14 5.90
C ASP A 43 15.00 -3.39 4.42
N LYS A 44 16.13 -4.09 4.22
CA LYS A 44 16.62 -4.46 2.90
C LYS A 44 15.93 -5.72 2.34
N ASP A 45 14.93 -6.30 3.03
CA ASP A 45 14.24 -7.50 2.55
C ASP A 45 13.32 -7.14 1.36
N PRO A 46 13.63 -7.59 0.13
CA PRO A 46 12.83 -7.28 -1.04
C PRO A 46 11.40 -7.84 -0.96
N LEU A 47 11.21 -8.99 -0.28
CA LEU A 47 9.89 -9.60 -0.14
C LEU A 47 9.00 -8.79 0.78
N LEU A 48 9.54 -8.36 1.92
CA LEU A 48 8.82 -7.52 2.87
C LEU A 48 8.48 -6.15 2.26
N ASN A 49 9.40 -5.54 1.51
CA ASN A 49 9.15 -4.29 0.80
C ASN A 49 8.02 -4.39 -0.23
N ARG A 50 7.89 -5.55 -0.91
CA ARG A 50 6.74 -5.83 -1.80
C ARG A 50 5.44 -5.97 -1.01
N ALA A 51 5.46 -6.67 0.12
CA ALA A 51 4.30 -6.79 1.00
C ALA A 51 3.84 -5.42 1.54
N PHE A 52 4.78 -4.57 1.97
CA PHE A 52 4.52 -3.19 2.38
C PHE A 52 3.83 -2.39 1.27
N ARG A 53 4.36 -2.47 0.04
CA ARG A 53 3.76 -1.78 -1.11
C ARG A 53 2.31 -2.21 -1.31
N VAL A 54 2.05 -3.52 -1.37
CA VAL A 54 0.70 -4.05 -1.60
C VAL A 54 -0.28 -3.56 -0.54
N LEU A 55 0.08 -3.70 0.74
CA LEU A 55 -0.81 -3.29 1.83
C LEU A 55 -1.01 -1.77 1.88
N ALA A 56 0.03 -0.99 1.61
CA ALA A 56 -0.06 0.47 1.60
C ALA A 56 -0.98 0.98 0.48
N VAL A 57 -0.82 0.47 -0.75
CA VAL A 57 -1.68 0.83 -1.89
C VAL A 57 -3.12 0.37 -1.64
N ALA A 58 -3.31 -0.85 -1.17
CA ALA A 58 -4.65 -1.35 -0.80
C ALA A 58 -5.32 -0.45 0.26
N THR A 59 -4.55 -0.02 1.26
CA THR A 59 -5.04 0.88 2.32
C THR A 59 -5.43 2.25 1.77
N ALA A 60 -4.63 2.83 0.88
CA ALA A 60 -4.92 4.11 0.24
C ALA A 60 -6.18 4.02 -0.63
N ARG A 61 -6.30 2.98 -1.46
CA ARG A 61 -7.46 2.77 -2.34
C ARG A 61 -8.74 2.45 -1.58
N ALA A 62 -8.64 1.99 -0.33
CA ALA A 62 -9.76 1.76 0.57
C ALA A 62 -10.04 2.95 1.52
N ASP A 63 -9.46 4.13 1.28
CA ASP A 63 -9.62 5.33 2.13
C ASP A 63 -9.32 5.06 3.63
N GLY A 64 -8.34 4.20 3.89
CA GLY A 64 -7.94 3.81 5.23
C GLY A 64 -8.88 2.82 5.94
N ALA A 65 -9.90 2.27 5.28
CA ALA A 65 -10.84 1.30 5.85
C ALA A 65 -10.86 -0.02 5.06
N LEU A 66 -9.97 -0.93 5.42
CA LEU A 66 -9.87 -2.24 4.79
C LEU A 66 -10.97 -3.18 5.31
N GLN A 67 -11.80 -3.71 4.41
CA GLN A 67 -12.86 -4.67 4.73
C GLN A 67 -12.31 -6.09 4.95
N VAL A 68 -11.22 -6.24 5.71
CA VAL A 68 -10.44 -7.48 5.86
C VAL A 68 -10.92 -8.39 7.00
N ALA A 69 -11.95 -7.99 7.76
CA ALA A 69 -12.54 -8.79 8.83
C ALA A 69 -12.90 -10.24 8.42
N PRO A 70 -13.41 -10.52 7.21
CA PRO A 70 -13.68 -11.89 6.77
C PRO A 70 -12.43 -12.71 6.42
N GLU A 71 -11.32 -12.05 6.10
CA GLU A 71 -10.10 -12.66 5.54
C GLU A 71 -9.00 -12.90 6.59
N VAL A 72 -9.14 -12.30 7.77
CA VAL A 72 -8.07 -12.13 8.75
C VAL A 72 -8.59 -12.46 10.15
N PRO A 73 -7.87 -13.27 10.95
CA PRO A 73 -8.21 -13.50 12.36
C PRO A 73 -8.35 -12.19 13.15
N ARG A 74 -9.27 -12.15 14.12
CA ARG A 74 -9.64 -10.92 14.85
C ARG A 74 -8.44 -10.25 15.52
N GLU A 75 -7.52 -11.04 16.05
CA GLU A 75 -6.29 -10.61 16.71
C GLU A 75 -5.30 -9.89 15.77
N LEU A 76 -5.43 -10.09 14.45
CA LEU A 76 -4.60 -9.45 13.43
C LEU A 76 -5.29 -8.25 12.76
N LEU A 77 -6.56 -7.98 13.07
CA LEU A 77 -7.30 -6.88 12.45
C LEU A 77 -6.77 -5.50 12.86
N GLU A 78 -6.24 -5.38 14.08
CA GLU A 78 -5.81 -4.10 14.67
C GLU A 78 -6.79 -2.96 14.33
N THR A 79 -6.30 -1.85 13.75
CA THR A 79 -7.13 -0.74 13.28
C THR A 79 -7.44 -0.80 11.78
N TRP A 80 -7.06 -1.87 11.06
CA TRP A 80 -7.16 -1.94 9.60
C TRP A 80 -8.59 -1.76 9.10
N GLY A 81 -9.58 -2.15 9.90
CA GLY A 81 -11.00 -1.96 9.60
C GLY A 81 -11.43 -0.50 9.44
N GLY A 82 -10.70 0.46 10.02
CA GLY A 82 -11.02 1.89 9.90
C GLY A 82 -12.39 2.25 10.47
N ALA A 83 -12.77 1.66 11.60
CA ALA A 83 -14.09 1.82 12.22
C ALA A 83 -14.36 3.27 12.64
N SER A 84 -13.31 4.01 13.01
CA SER A 84 -13.38 5.44 13.34
C SER A 84 -12.62 6.31 12.33
N ALA A 85 -12.89 7.62 12.34
CA ALA A 85 -12.15 8.58 11.53
C ALA A 85 -10.65 8.61 11.88
N ASP A 86 -10.32 8.47 13.18
CA ASP A 86 -8.94 8.43 13.65
C ASP A 86 -8.19 7.17 13.17
N GLU A 87 -8.87 6.02 13.15
CA GLU A 87 -8.30 4.80 12.59
C GLU A 87 -8.04 4.93 11.09
N ARG A 88 -9.02 5.46 10.33
CA ARG A 88 -8.84 5.70 8.88
C ARG A 88 -7.67 6.66 8.62
N LYS A 89 -7.60 7.78 9.37
CA LYS A 89 -6.50 8.73 9.29
C LYS A 89 -5.16 8.07 9.64
N GLY A 90 -5.12 7.26 10.70
CA GLY A 90 -3.92 6.51 11.10
C GLY A 90 -3.44 5.52 10.04
N ASN A 91 -4.38 4.81 9.41
CA ASN A 91 -4.10 3.85 8.33
C ASN A 91 -3.58 4.54 7.07
N LEU A 92 -4.20 5.66 6.66
CA LEU A 92 -3.70 6.49 5.56
C LEU A 92 -2.31 7.05 5.87
N GLY A 93 -2.09 7.54 7.09
CA GLY A 93 -0.78 8.00 7.53
C GLY A 93 0.28 6.91 7.50
N TRP A 94 -0.08 5.67 7.86
CA TRP A 94 0.81 4.52 7.72
C TRP A 94 1.13 4.22 6.25
N SER A 95 0.12 4.20 5.38
CA SER A 95 0.28 3.96 3.93
C SER A 95 1.24 4.97 3.31
N ILE A 96 1.05 6.27 3.59
CA ILE A 96 1.91 7.35 3.09
C ILE A 96 3.35 7.16 3.58
N ARG A 97 3.56 6.87 4.87
CA ARG A 97 4.91 6.63 5.40
C ARG A 97 5.59 5.43 4.74
N ALA A 98 4.84 4.34 4.52
CA ALA A 98 5.36 3.15 3.85
C ALA A 98 5.79 3.45 2.42
N LEU A 99 4.93 4.11 1.64
CA LEU A 99 5.21 4.43 0.24
C LEU A 99 6.32 5.48 0.10
N ARG A 100 6.38 6.48 0.98
CA ARG A 100 7.53 7.41 1.03
C ARG A 100 8.83 6.67 1.24
N ARG A 101 8.87 5.74 2.19
CA ARG A 101 10.08 4.99 2.50
C ARG A 101 10.52 4.10 1.34
N LEU A 102 9.58 3.43 0.68
CA LEU A 102 9.87 2.63 -0.52
C LEU A 102 10.36 3.52 -1.68
N ASN A 103 9.75 4.69 -1.86
CA ASN A 103 10.17 5.67 -2.86
C ASN A 103 11.57 6.24 -2.56
N GLU A 104 11.93 6.48 -1.29
CA GLU A 104 13.29 6.91 -0.90
C GLU A 104 14.36 5.88 -1.28
N GLN A 105 14.04 4.59 -1.21
CA GLN A 105 14.95 3.50 -1.57
C GLN A 105 15.10 3.36 -3.10
N ARG A 106 14.11 3.81 -3.87
CA ARG A 106 14.02 3.67 -5.34
C ARG A 106 13.46 4.95 -5.96
N LYS A 107 14.21 6.05 -5.82
CA LYS A 107 13.73 7.42 -6.12
C LYS A 107 13.33 7.64 -7.57
N ASP A 108 13.84 6.83 -8.49
CA ASP A 108 13.61 6.95 -9.92
C ASP A 108 12.58 5.93 -10.46
N ASP A 109 11.81 5.28 -9.58
CA ASP A 109 10.76 4.32 -9.94
C ASP A 109 9.39 5.03 -10.08
N PRO A 110 8.88 5.29 -11.30
CA PRO A 110 7.65 6.04 -11.49
C PRO A 110 6.42 5.29 -10.96
N ALA A 111 6.47 3.96 -10.84
CA ALA A 111 5.36 3.20 -10.27
C ALA A 111 5.20 3.49 -8.77
N LEU A 112 6.32 3.56 -8.03
CA LEU A 112 6.28 3.95 -6.61
C LEU A 112 5.92 5.41 -6.41
N GLN A 113 6.39 6.29 -7.29
CA GLN A 113 6.00 7.70 -7.26
C GLN A 113 4.49 7.86 -7.53
N THR A 114 3.93 7.09 -8.47
CA THR A 114 2.49 7.04 -8.73
C THR A 114 1.72 6.55 -7.51
N ASP A 115 2.10 5.40 -6.93
CA ASP A 115 1.46 4.86 -5.73
C ASP A 115 1.50 5.86 -4.55
N LEU A 116 2.64 6.52 -4.35
CA LEU A 116 2.80 7.55 -3.32
C LEU A 116 1.87 8.74 -3.59
N GLY A 117 1.79 9.21 -4.84
CA GLY A 117 0.88 10.27 -5.25
C GLY A 117 -0.58 9.91 -4.99
N GLU A 118 -1.01 8.69 -5.35
CA GLU A 118 -2.35 8.17 -5.03
C GLU A 118 -2.63 8.26 -3.52
N ALA A 119 -1.71 7.79 -2.69
CA ALA A 119 -1.88 7.80 -1.24
C ALA A 119 -1.91 9.22 -0.65
N LEU A 120 -1.05 10.12 -1.14
CA LEU A 120 -1.04 11.53 -0.71
C LEU A 120 -2.35 12.24 -1.06
N ALA A 121 -2.94 11.94 -2.23
CA ALA A 121 -4.19 12.54 -2.68
C ALA A 121 -5.38 12.20 -1.76
N ARG A 122 -5.32 11.08 -1.03
CA ARG A 122 -6.34 10.70 -0.03
C ARG A 122 -6.27 11.50 1.26
N SER A 123 -5.20 12.25 1.50
CA SER A 123 -5.07 13.12 2.67
C SER A 123 -5.21 14.59 2.28
N THR A 124 -6.14 15.30 2.92
CA THR A 124 -6.31 16.75 2.71
C THR A 124 -5.04 17.53 3.03
N GLU A 125 -4.25 17.07 4.01
CA GLU A 125 -2.99 17.68 4.43
C GLU A 125 -1.89 17.57 3.36
N HIS A 126 -1.99 16.59 2.44
CA HIS A 126 -0.95 16.29 1.45
C HIS A 126 -1.37 16.51 0.00
N ARG A 127 -2.58 17.04 -0.24
CA ARG A 127 -3.15 17.19 -1.58
C ARG A 127 -2.29 18.03 -2.53
N GLY A 128 -1.65 19.09 -2.03
CA GLY A 128 -0.74 19.92 -2.83
C GLY A 128 0.54 19.17 -3.25
N GLU A 129 1.05 18.30 -2.39
CA GLU A 129 2.19 17.45 -2.73
C GLU A 129 1.81 16.36 -3.73
N ALA A 130 0.62 15.76 -3.57
CA ALA A 130 0.07 14.80 -4.51
C ALA A 130 -0.06 15.40 -5.92
N LEU A 131 -0.67 16.59 -6.02
CA LEU A 131 -0.86 17.29 -7.29
C LEU A 131 0.48 17.56 -7.99
N LYS A 132 1.49 18.02 -7.24
CA LYS A 132 2.82 18.25 -7.79
C LYS A 132 3.45 16.95 -8.29
N LEU A 133 3.47 15.90 -7.45
CA LEU A 133 4.12 14.64 -7.79
C LEU A 133 3.44 13.94 -8.98
N LEU A 134 2.11 13.84 -8.96
CA LEU A 134 1.33 13.23 -10.05
C LEU A 134 1.37 14.09 -11.32
N GLY A 135 1.37 15.42 -11.20
CA GLY A 135 1.51 16.33 -12.33
C GLY A 135 2.85 16.19 -13.05
N ASP A 136 3.96 16.18 -12.28
CA ASP A 136 5.32 15.99 -12.82
C ASP A 136 5.48 14.64 -13.55
N LEU A 137 4.73 13.61 -13.12
CA LEU A 137 4.65 12.30 -13.79
C LEU A 137 3.78 12.34 -15.03
N ALA A 138 2.61 12.97 -14.94
CA ALA A 138 1.65 13.08 -16.05
C ALA A 138 2.24 13.83 -17.25
N GLU A 139 2.98 14.91 -17.01
CA GLU A 139 3.67 15.68 -18.06
C GLU A 139 4.67 14.84 -18.86
N LYS A 140 5.19 13.76 -18.26
CA LYS A 140 6.19 12.86 -18.85
C LYS A 140 5.59 11.54 -19.33
N ASP A 141 4.27 11.38 -19.23
CA ASP A 141 3.56 10.11 -19.51
C ASP A 141 4.09 8.93 -18.67
N LEU A 142 4.35 9.19 -17.38
CA LEU A 142 4.96 8.23 -16.44
C LEU A 142 3.99 7.74 -15.35
N LEU A 143 2.71 8.13 -15.39
CA LEU A 143 1.72 7.61 -14.45
C LEU A 143 1.47 6.12 -14.72
N ALA A 144 1.68 5.29 -13.69
CA ALA A 144 1.71 3.84 -13.84
C ALA A 144 0.36 3.13 -13.58
N SER A 145 -0.70 3.88 -13.27
CA SER A 145 -2.00 3.33 -12.91
C SER A 145 -3.16 4.26 -13.30
N PRO A 146 -4.35 3.70 -13.63
CA PRO A 146 -5.56 4.49 -13.81
C PRO A 146 -5.95 5.28 -12.55
N GLU A 147 -5.71 4.73 -11.36
CA GLU A 147 -6.02 5.42 -10.10
C GLU A 147 -5.09 6.61 -9.87
N GLY A 148 -3.84 6.58 -10.35
CA GLY A 148 -2.93 7.72 -10.35
C GLY A 148 -3.45 8.87 -11.21
N TYR A 149 -4.00 8.58 -12.40
CA TYR A 149 -4.68 9.60 -13.21
C TYR A 149 -5.94 10.14 -12.53
N ALA A 150 -6.73 9.28 -11.89
CA ALA A 150 -7.95 9.70 -11.20
C ALA A 150 -7.68 10.53 -9.92
N ALA A 151 -6.46 10.46 -9.38
CA ALA A 151 -6.05 11.18 -8.18
C ALA A 151 -5.47 12.59 -8.46
N LEU A 152 -5.21 12.91 -9.74
CA LEU A 152 -4.75 14.22 -10.20
C LEU A 152 -5.90 15.25 -10.22
#